data_AF-A0A0R0EUJ6-F1
#
_entry.id   AF-A0A0R0EUJ6-F1
#
_cell.length_a   1.000
_cell.length_b   1.000
_cell.length_c   1.000
_cell.angle_alpha   90.00
_cell.angle_beta   90.00
_cell.angle_gamma   90.00
#
_symmetry.space_group_name_H-M   'P 1'
#
loop_
_entity.id
_entity.type
_entity.pdbx_description
1 polymer ?
#
loop_
_entity_poly.entity_id
_entity_poly.type
_entity_poly.pdbx_seq_one_letter_code
_entity_poly.pdbx_strand_id
1 'polypeptide(L)'
;MEDIEDKIELNHDGINAIKEIIEPKANQEMEMVSLNPIVIVHMEGIQARTGFNQDGINATKEVIEPKFDEEKEKKSQNPIVNIVDKEDIQDRIEFIQHGINVDPKIERMSPNTTVNTVSLIDFFTSNQIKEHITSLRKQFNQSTMVEESGSDVYTCQLCEMGTLSFAPVPIYCFCCGIRIKRNTCYYYRREEDDTQHCFCSWVECNKCKCWQHQICALYNDKRDLDYRAEYTCPICRLKEIGNGMHVPLPKTAAMFSANDLPRTMLSDHIESRLFKRLWQENEDWAKAGYKNLDEFLDIFEEENYPSEFPYTLKKIEGVDVCLFAMYVQEFGSECGYPNQRSVYISYLDSVKYFRPKRVTKSGEALRTIVYHEILIGYLDFCKKRGFATCYIWACPPMKGEDYLLYCHPDTQKTPKKDKLRHWYHSMLRKAAEENIVVGSTNLHDHFFVTTGSCDSKVTTARLPYFDGGFWSGAAMDKARDIEQECGGDYKMIFDKVVSKRCLKSMGHVNPPSEGTAKDILVMHKDLLSGAL
;
A
#
# COMPACT_ATOMS: atom_id res chain seq x y z
N MET A 1 -11.41 5.47 -14.00
CA MET A 1 -12.82 5.09 -13.72
C MET A 1 -13.15 5.16 -12.22
N GLU A 2 -12.58 6.17 -11.55
CA GLU A 2 -13.14 6.86 -10.39
C GLU A 2 -13.30 8.31 -10.87
N ASP A 3 -14.43 8.97 -10.56
CA ASP A 3 -14.87 10.32 -11.00
C ASP A 3 -15.85 10.41 -12.20
N ILE A 4 -16.66 9.39 -12.50
CA ILE A 4 -17.84 9.56 -13.38
C ILE A 4 -19.09 8.92 -12.73
N GLU A 5 -19.59 9.57 -11.69
CA GLU A 5 -20.98 9.45 -11.23
C GLU A 5 -21.43 10.89 -10.98
N ASP A 6 -21.77 11.59 -12.06
CA ASP A 6 -22.73 12.70 -12.09
C ASP A 6 -22.88 13.18 -13.54
N LYS A 7 -24.13 13.19 -14.02
CA LYS A 7 -24.61 13.60 -15.36
C LYS A 7 -24.60 12.50 -16.44
N ILE A 8 -25.74 11.84 -16.59
CA ILE A 8 -26.66 11.97 -17.72
C ILE A 8 -27.85 11.03 -17.42
N GLU A 9 -28.87 11.58 -16.78
CA GLU A 9 -30.25 11.20 -17.11
C GLU A 9 -30.52 11.75 -18.52
N LEU A 10 -30.96 10.90 -19.45
CA LEU A 10 -31.89 11.20 -20.55
C LEU A 10 -32.07 9.95 -21.44
N ASN A 11 -33.09 9.17 -21.08
CA ASN A 11 -34.16 8.59 -21.90
C ASN A 11 -33.93 8.15 -23.36
N HIS A 12 -34.36 6.90 -23.56
CA HIS A 12 -35.18 6.34 -24.65
C HIS A 12 -34.53 5.89 -25.98
N ASP A 13 -34.60 4.57 -26.14
CA ASP A 13 -35.10 3.81 -27.29
C ASP A 13 -34.35 3.87 -28.62
N GLY A 14 -33.70 2.74 -28.93
CA GLY A 14 -33.41 2.35 -30.31
C GLY A 14 -32.12 1.57 -30.47
N ILE A 15 -32.23 0.23 -30.50
CA ILE A 15 -31.53 -0.72 -31.39
C ILE A 15 -31.45 -2.08 -30.66
N ASN A 16 -32.55 -2.83 -30.77
CA ASN A 16 -32.56 -4.29 -30.65
C ASN A 16 -32.48 -4.85 -32.08
N ALA A 17 -31.54 -5.78 -32.32
CA ALA A 17 -31.68 -7.02 -33.09
C ALA A 17 -30.36 -7.40 -33.78
N ILE A 18 -30.06 -8.71 -33.75
CA ILE A 18 -28.97 -9.45 -34.40
C ILE A 18 -27.72 -9.69 -33.53
N LYS A 19 -27.88 -10.55 -32.51
CA LYS A 19 -26.86 -11.53 -32.05
C LYS A 19 -27.46 -12.50 -31.01
N GLU A 20 -28.49 -13.23 -31.43
CA GLU A 20 -28.79 -14.55 -30.86
C GLU A 20 -28.28 -15.59 -31.86
N ILE A 21 -27.80 -16.72 -31.33
CA ILE A 21 -27.45 -18.02 -31.96
C ILE A 21 -25.99 -18.42 -31.60
N ILE A 22 -25.90 -19.36 -30.64
CA ILE A 22 -24.75 -20.23 -30.25
C ILE A 22 -23.81 -19.66 -29.17
N GLU A 23 -24.17 -19.86 -27.89
CA GLU A 23 -23.34 -20.47 -26.81
C GLU A 23 -23.97 -20.24 -25.41
N PRO A 24 -24.85 -21.13 -24.92
CA PRO A 24 -25.27 -21.13 -23.52
C PRO A 24 -24.71 -22.38 -22.82
N LYS A 25 -23.69 -22.23 -21.96
CA LYS A 25 -23.46 -23.02 -20.71
C LYS A 25 -22.10 -22.83 -20.00
N ALA A 26 -21.07 -22.24 -20.63
CA ALA A 26 -19.73 -22.13 -20.00
C ALA A 26 -19.56 -20.94 -19.02
N ASN A 27 -20.42 -19.92 -19.07
CA ASN A 27 -20.28 -18.70 -18.26
C ASN A 27 -20.91 -18.77 -16.85
N GLN A 28 -21.59 -19.86 -16.48
CA GLN A 28 -22.16 -20.00 -15.12
C GLN A 28 -21.21 -20.68 -14.12
N GLU A 29 -20.16 -21.39 -14.56
CA GLU A 29 -19.17 -21.97 -13.65
C GLU A 29 -18.12 -20.95 -13.20
N MET A 30 -17.93 -19.86 -13.96
CA MET A 30 -16.98 -18.79 -13.63
C MET A 30 -17.52 -17.81 -12.56
N GLU A 31 -18.82 -17.82 -12.28
CA GLU A 31 -19.45 -16.97 -11.24
C GLU A 31 -19.29 -17.56 -9.82
N MET A 32 -19.08 -18.87 -9.66
CA MET A 32 -18.90 -19.48 -8.33
C MET A 32 -17.48 -19.30 -7.75
N VAL A 33 -16.47 -19.04 -8.57
CA VAL A 33 -15.09 -18.74 -8.15
C VAL A 33 -14.99 -17.35 -7.48
N SER A 34 -16.04 -16.52 -7.60
CA SER A 34 -16.06 -15.09 -7.27
C SER A 34 -16.13 -14.72 -5.78
N LEU A 35 -16.27 -15.68 -4.85
CA LEU A 35 -16.49 -15.36 -3.43
C LEU A 35 -15.20 -15.33 -2.58
N ASN A 36 -14.09 -15.88 -3.05
CA ASN A 36 -12.93 -16.11 -2.20
C ASN A 36 -12.00 -14.87 -2.13
N PRO A 37 -11.60 -14.43 -0.92
CA PRO A 37 -10.83 -13.20 -0.75
C PRO A 37 -9.34 -13.36 -1.08
N ILE A 38 -8.83 -14.61 -1.12
CA ILE A 38 -7.43 -14.90 -1.41
C ILE A 38 -7.29 -15.33 -2.86
N VAL A 39 -6.45 -14.58 -3.60
CA VAL A 39 -6.04 -14.91 -4.97
C VAL A 39 -4.62 -15.47 -4.91
N ILE A 40 -4.44 -16.69 -5.42
CA ILE A 40 -3.15 -17.36 -5.58
C ILE A 40 -2.68 -17.17 -7.02
N VAL A 41 -1.50 -16.62 -7.19
CA VAL A 41 -0.89 -16.27 -8.48
C VAL A 41 0.28 -17.19 -8.74
N HIS A 42 0.26 -17.91 -9.87
CA HIS A 42 1.32 -18.80 -10.30
C HIS A 42 2.26 -18.07 -11.25
N MET A 43 3.51 -17.87 -10.84
CA MET A 43 4.57 -17.31 -11.70
C MET A 43 5.32 -18.41 -12.48
N GLU A 44 5.31 -19.63 -11.94
CA GLU A 44 5.79 -20.86 -12.57
C GLU A 44 4.65 -21.87 -12.74
N GLY A 45 4.73 -22.70 -13.79
CA GLY A 45 3.75 -23.75 -14.06
C GLY A 45 3.66 -24.79 -12.94
N ILE A 46 2.47 -25.33 -12.70
CA ILE A 46 2.19 -26.28 -11.62
C ILE A 46 3.06 -27.56 -11.76
N GLN A 47 3.38 -27.98 -12.98
CA GLN A 47 4.25 -29.14 -13.24
C GLN A 47 5.69 -28.96 -12.74
N ALA A 48 6.20 -27.72 -12.68
CA ALA A 48 7.52 -27.46 -12.09
C ALA A 48 7.52 -27.66 -10.57
N ARG A 49 6.36 -27.55 -9.91
CA ARG A 49 6.22 -27.75 -8.46
C ARG A 49 6.20 -29.24 -8.08
N THR A 50 5.71 -30.10 -8.97
CA THR A 50 5.61 -31.55 -8.72
C THR A 50 6.94 -32.29 -8.88
N GLY A 51 7.93 -31.71 -9.56
CA GLY A 51 9.24 -32.34 -9.79
C GLY A 51 10.25 -32.25 -8.63
N PHE A 52 9.92 -31.58 -7.53
CA PHE A 52 10.84 -31.34 -6.40
C PHE A 52 10.41 -31.99 -5.08
N ASN A 53 9.33 -32.78 -5.08
CA ASN A 53 8.89 -33.53 -3.91
C ASN A 53 9.22 -35.01 -4.07
N GLN A 54 10.06 -35.51 -3.14
CA GLN A 54 10.52 -36.89 -3.00
C GLN A 54 11.61 -37.30 -3.99
N ASP A 55 12.89 -36.98 -3.69
CA ASP A 55 14.05 -37.88 -3.92
C ASP A 55 15.37 -37.26 -3.41
N GLY A 56 16.15 -38.03 -2.65
CA GLY A 56 17.63 -37.98 -2.51
C GLY A 56 18.31 -36.66 -2.10
N ILE A 57 18.84 -36.53 -0.89
CA ILE A 57 20.23 -36.89 -0.53
C ILE A 57 21.31 -36.15 -1.37
N ASN A 58 22.06 -35.29 -0.68
CA ASN A 58 23.42 -34.79 -0.95
C ASN A 58 23.64 -33.78 -2.08
N ALA A 59 23.83 -32.51 -1.71
CA ALA A 59 24.79 -31.65 -2.40
C ALA A 59 25.48 -30.67 -1.42
N THR A 60 26.79 -30.67 -1.53
CA THR A 60 27.86 -30.05 -0.77
C THR A 60 27.75 -28.54 -0.48
N LYS A 61 28.19 -28.21 0.75
CA LYS A 61 28.57 -26.88 1.27
C LYS A 61 29.51 -26.10 0.35
N GLU A 62 29.24 -24.82 0.16
CA GLU A 62 30.27 -23.78 0.25
C GLU A 62 29.75 -22.62 1.12
N VAL A 63 30.58 -22.25 2.08
CA VAL A 63 30.31 -21.36 3.23
C VAL A 63 31.00 -20.03 2.99
N ILE A 64 30.29 -18.92 3.13
CA ILE A 64 30.86 -17.62 3.48
C ILE A 64 29.91 -16.91 4.46
N GLU A 65 30.25 -16.96 5.76
CA GLU A 65 29.59 -16.19 6.83
C GLU A 65 30.31 -14.86 7.07
N PRO A 66 29.59 -13.79 7.46
CA PRO A 66 30.15 -12.76 8.32
C PRO A 66 29.57 -12.87 9.75
N LYS A 67 30.51 -12.81 10.70
CA LYS A 67 30.38 -12.92 12.15
C LYS A 67 29.50 -11.81 12.75
N PHE A 68 28.69 -12.17 13.76
CA PHE A 68 28.28 -11.24 14.82
C PHE A 68 28.37 -11.94 16.18
N ASP A 69 29.01 -11.26 17.12
CA ASP A 69 29.38 -11.74 18.44
C ASP A 69 28.17 -11.94 19.38
N GLU A 70 28.23 -13.03 20.14
CA GLU A 70 27.29 -13.44 21.18
C GLU A 70 27.38 -12.56 22.43
N GLU A 71 26.25 -12.26 23.09
CA GLU A 71 26.19 -12.35 24.56
C GLU A 71 24.78 -12.67 25.10
N LYS A 72 24.66 -13.93 25.55
CA LYS A 72 24.01 -14.45 26.77
C LYS A 72 22.49 -14.33 26.97
N GLU A 73 21.81 -15.43 26.66
CA GLU A 73 20.57 -15.87 27.31
C GLU A 73 20.77 -16.26 28.79
N LYS A 74 19.79 -15.93 29.63
CA LYS A 74 19.44 -16.68 30.84
C LYS A 74 17.99 -17.14 30.78
N LYS A 75 17.80 -18.46 30.83
CA LYS A 75 16.54 -19.19 30.91
C LYS A 75 15.76 -18.90 32.20
N SER A 76 14.42 -18.82 32.10
CA SER A 76 13.54 -19.38 33.13
C SER A 76 12.24 -19.91 32.50
N GLN A 77 11.91 -21.17 32.82
CA GLN A 77 10.66 -21.85 32.52
C GLN A 77 9.56 -21.42 33.51
N ASN A 78 8.32 -21.20 33.05
CA ASN A 78 7.07 -21.77 33.61
C ASN A 78 5.78 -21.20 32.95
N PRO A 79 4.62 -21.88 33.09
CA PRO A 79 3.69 -22.14 31.99
C PRO A 79 2.35 -21.39 32.03
N ILE A 80 1.66 -21.39 30.88
CA ILE A 80 0.20 -21.32 30.61
C ILE A 80 -0.60 -20.33 31.48
N VAL A 81 -0.90 -19.13 30.95
CA VAL A 81 -2.18 -18.44 31.20
C VAL A 81 -2.57 -17.60 29.97
N ASN A 82 -3.80 -17.80 29.51
CA ASN A 82 -4.55 -17.04 28.53
C ASN A 82 -4.48 -15.51 28.72
N ILE A 83 -3.95 -14.75 27.76
CA ILE A 83 -4.38 -13.38 27.48
C ILE A 83 -4.24 -13.20 25.96
N VAL A 84 -5.33 -12.79 25.29
CA VAL A 84 -5.28 -12.27 23.92
C VAL A 84 -4.32 -11.09 23.95
N ASP A 85 -3.16 -11.22 23.31
CA ASP A 85 -2.02 -10.32 23.46
C ASP A 85 -2.45 -8.86 23.26
N LYS A 86 -2.58 -8.16 24.39
CA LYS A 86 -2.68 -6.70 24.46
C LYS A 86 -1.39 -6.04 23.97
N GLU A 87 -0.31 -6.80 23.85
CA GLU A 87 0.98 -6.38 23.30
C GLU A 87 0.92 -6.20 21.77
N ASP A 88 0.11 -6.99 21.05
CA ASP A 88 0.01 -6.89 19.58
C ASP A 88 -0.77 -5.64 19.11
N ILE A 89 -1.64 -5.10 19.98
CA ILE A 89 -2.29 -3.79 19.76
C ILE A 89 -1.32 -2.65 20.12
N GLN A 90 -0.45 -2.85 21.10
CA GLN A 90 0.53 -1.84 21.51
C GLN A 90 1.61 -1.67 20.44
N ASP A 91 2.13 -2.75 19.87
CA ASP A 91 3.11 -2.69 18.76
C ASP A 91 2.50 -2.08 17.48
N ARG A 92 1.21 -2.35 17.23
CA ARG A 92 0.46 -1.72 16.13
C ARG A 92 0.18 -0.23 16.35
N ILE A 93 -0.05 0.19 17.59
CA ILE A 93 -0.24 1.61 17.95
C ILE A 93 1.11 2.33 17.93
N GLU A 94 2.19 1.71 18.41
CA GLU A 94 3.54 2.28 18.38
C GLU A 94 4.07 2.43 16.96
N PHE A 95 3.75 1.52 16.03
CA PHE A 95 4.11 1.67 14.61
C PHE A 95 3.33 2.78 13.89
N ILE A 96 2.08 3.04 14.30
CA ILE A 96 1.25 4.13 13.75
C ILE A 96 1.63 5.49 14.36
N GLN A 97 2.09 5.52 15.60
CA GLN A 97 2.53 6.74 16.29
C GLN A 97 4.01 7.09 16.02
N HIS A 98 4.86 6.11 15.68
CA HIS A 98 6.26 6.32 15.30
C HIS A 98 6.45 6.02 13.81
N GLY A 99 6.16 7.03 12.99
CA GLY A 99 6.53 7.00 11.57
C GLY A 99 7.99 6.58 11.42
N ILE A 100 8.21 5.57 10.56
CA ILE A 100 9.50 5.02 10.10
C ILE A 100 10.64 5.41 11.03
N ASN A 101 10.92 4.56 12.02
CA ASN A 101 12.13 4.68 12.81
C ASN A 101 13.34 4.42 11.89
N VAL A 102 13.80 5.47 11.21
CA VAL A 102 15.01 5.45 10.40
C VAL A 102 16.15 5.29 11.40
N ASP A 103 16.85 4.16 11.31
CA ASP A 103 18.00 3.81 12.15
C ASP A 103 18.92 5.03 12.35
N PRO A 104 19.21 5.48 13.59
CA PRO A 104 20.01 6.69 13.88
C PRO A 104 21.46 6.64 13.37
N LYS A 105 21.87 5.56 12.70
CA LYS A 105 23.24 5.34 12.23
C LYS A 105 23.56 5.89 10.84
N ILE A 106 22.63 6.56 10.15
CA ILE A 106 22.89 7.22 8.85
C ILE A 106 23.34 8.69 9.00
N GLU A 107 23.30 9.28 10.20
CA GLU A 107 23.76 10.65 10.45
C GLU A 107 25.26 10.75 10.76
N ARG A 108 26.12 10.30 9.84
CA ARG A 108 27.55 10.68 9.83
C ARG A 108 28.07 10.79 8.40
N MET A 109 27.47 11.67 7.60
CA MET A 109 28.09 12.13 6.35
C MET A 109 28.73 13.51 6.57
N SER A 110 30.00 13.61 6.19
CA SER A 110 30.93 14.73 6.40
C SER A 110 30.38 16.14 6.12
N PRO A 111 30.92 17.18 6.78
CA PRO A 111 30.48 18.57 6.60
C PRO A 111 30.96 19.11 5.24
N ASN A 112 30.21 18.82 4.19
CA ASN A 112 30.33 19.51 2.91
C ASN A 112 29.26 20.60 2.87
N THR A 113 29.60 21.78 3.40
CA THR A 113 28.89 23.08 3.28
C THR A 113 27.47 22.99 2.73
N THR A 114 26.55 22.41 3.50
CA THR A 114 25.15 22.27 3.12
C THR A 114 24.47 23.61 3.36
N VAL A 115 23.90 24.19 2.31
CA VAL A 115 23.04 25.37 2.47
C VAL A 115 21.87 24.95 3.39
N ASN A 116 21.80 25.52 4.59
CA ASN A 116 20.72 25.29 5.55
C ASN A 116 19.46 26.01 5.09
N THR A 117 18.85 25.52 4.01
CA THR A 117 17.51 25.93 3.62
C THR A 117 16.47 25.10 4.36
N VAL A 118 15.53 25.83 4.97
CA VAL A 118 14.44 25.31 5.80
C VAL A 118 13.11 25.25 5.05
N SER A 119 13.02 25.80 3.84
CA SER A 119 11.80 25.77 3.03
C SER A 119 12.07 25.23 1.63
N LEU A 120 11.24 24.29 1.17
CA LEU A 120 11.35 23.75 -0.20
C LEU A 120 11.14 24.81 -1.29
N ILE A 121 10.48 25.92 -0.95
CA ILE A 121 10.24 27.05 -1.84
C ILE A 121 11.53 27.69 -2.35
N ASP A 122 12.62 27.56 -1.60
CA ASP A 122 13.93 28.10 -1.97
C ASP A 122 14.51 27.45 -3.24
N PHE A 123 13.99 26.28 -3.63
CA PHE A 123 14.37 25.54 -4.83
C PHE A 123 13.42 25.75 -6.01
N PHE A 124 12.29 26.45 -5.80
CA PHE A 124 11.25 26.55 -6.82
C PHE A 124 11.53 27.66 -7.82
N THR A 125 11.08 27.45 -9.06
CA THR A 125 11.00 28.51 -10.06
C THR A 125 9.85 29.47 -9.77
N SER A 126 9.87 30.66 -10.38
CA SER A 126 8.76 31.62 -10.27
C SER A 126 7.40 31.00 -10.64
N ASN A 127 7.37 30.13 -11.67
CA ASN A 127 6.16 29.46 -12.10
C ASN A 127 5.68 28.44 -11.06
N GLN A 128 6.56 27.62 -10.51
CA GLN A 128 6.23 26.66 -9.45
C GLN A 128 5.69 27.35 -8.20
N ILE A 129 6.27 28.48 -7.80
CA ILE A 129 5.79 29.25 -6.65
C ILE A 129 4.38 29.82 -6.92
N LYS A 130 4.13 30.37 -8.12
CA LYS A 130 2.80 30.87 -8.50
C LYS A 130 1.75 29.75 -8.53
N GLU A 131 2.09 28.59 -9.09
CA GLU A 131 1.23 27.41 -9.10
C GLU A 131 0.89 26.96 -7.69
N HIS A 132 1.88 26.83 -6.81
CA HIS A 132 1.71 26.47 -5.41
C HIS A 132 0.77 27.42 -4.67
N ILE A 133 0.99 28.74 -4.75
CA ILE A 133 0.11 29.74 -4.12
C ILE A 133 -1.32 29.64 -4.66
N THR A 134 -1.47 29.49 -5.97
CA THR A 134 -2.80 29.37 -6.61
C THR A 134 -3.51 28.10 -6.18
N SER A 135 -2.77 26.99 -6.08
CA SER A 135 -3.25 25.68 -5.63
C SER A 135 -3.80 25.76 -4.20
N LEU A 136 -3.03 26.37 -3.28
CA LEU A 136 -3.46 26.59 -1.89
C LEU A 136 -4.77 27.38 -1.81
N ARG A 137 -4.84 28.55 -2.46
CA ARG A 137 -6.06 29.38 -2.44
C ARG A 137 -7.27 28.67 -3.01
N LYS A 138 -7.10 27.93 -4.12
CA LYS A 138 -8.18 27.16 -4.74
C LYS A 138 -8.71 26.06 -3.83
N GLN A 139 -7.82 25.40 -3.09
CA GLN A 139 -8.17 24.27 -2.24
C GLN A 139 -8.92 24.73 -0.97
N PHE A 140 -8.53 25.85 -0.37
CA PHE A 140 -9.12 26.34 0.88
C PHE A 140 -10.36 27.22 0.69
N ASN A 141 -10.54 27.86 -0.48
CA ASN A 141 -11.79 28.57 -0.78
C ASN A 141 -13.02 27.65 -0.93
N GLN A 142 -12.82 26.33 -0.97
CA GLN A 142 -13.92 25.34 -1.01
C GLN A 142 -14.33 24.85 0.39
N SER A 143 -13.55 25.16 1.42
CA SER A 143 -13.83 24.76 2.81
C SER A 143 -14.64 25.86 3.49
N THR A 144 -15.84 25.53 3.96
CA THR A 144 -16.77 26.47 4.62
C THR A 144 -16.05 27.25 5.72
N MET A 145 -16.06 28.58 5.63
CA MET A 145 -15.54 29.45 6.69
C MET A 145 -16.36 29.18 7.96
N VAL A 146 -15.74 28.57 8.96
CA VAL A 146 -16.24 28.67 10.32
C VAL A 146 -15.79 30.05 10.79
N GLU A 147 -16.72 31.00 10.81
CA GLU A 147 -16.48 32.33 11.37
C GLU A 147 -16.23 32.18 12.88
N GLU A 148 -14.97 32.04 13.28
CA GLU A 148 -14.57 32.27 14.65
C GLU A 148 -14.55 33.79 14.87
N SER A 149 -15.59 34.29 15.51
CA SER A 149 -15.70 35.67 15.95
C SER A 149 -14.74 35.94 17.11
N GLY A 150 -13.46 36.18 16.79
CA GLY A 150 -12.42 36.68 17.69
C GLY A 150 -11.59 37.73 16.96
N SER A 151 -11.44 38.93 17.54
CA SER A 151 -10.98 40.13 16.82
C SER A 151 -9.47 40.25 16.58
N ASP A 152 -8.68 39.18 16.69
CA ASP A 152 -7.21 39.21 16.55
C ASP A 152 -6.64 37.97 15.81
N VAL A 153 -7.37 37.42 14.84
CA VAL A 153 -6.93 36.20 14.13
C VAL A 153 -6.00 36.55 12.97
N TYR A 154 -4.72 36.21 13.10
CA TYR A 154 -3.76 36.25 11.99
C TYR A 154 -4.25 35.34 10.84
N THR A 155 -4.30 35.85 9.61
CA THR A 155 -4.58 35.04 8.42
C THR A 155 -3.29 34.67 7.71
N CYS A 156 -3.16 33.42 7.28
CA CYS A 156 -2.04 32.99 6.44
C CYS A 156 -2.10 33.71 5.08
N GLN A 157 -1.02 34.38 4.68
CA GLN A 157 -0.98 35.14 3.42
C GLN A 157 -1.05 34.25 2.16
N LEU A 158 -0.72 32.96 2.28
CA LEU A 158 -0.71 32.01 1.18
C LEU A 158 -2.09 31.40 0.92
N CYS A 159 -2.75 30.88 1.96
CA CYS A 159 -4.04 30.19 1.83
C CYS A 159 -5.24 31.03 2.30
N GLU A 160 -5.00 32.18 2.92
CA GLU A 160 -6.02 33.13 3.44
C GLU A 160 -6.86 32.58 4.61
N MET A 161 -6.52 31.41 5.13
CA MET A 161 -7.15 30.82 6.31
C MET A 161 -6.52 31.32 7.62
N GLY A 162 -7.36 31.53 8.64
CA GLY A 162 -6.93 31.91 9.99
C GLY A 162 -6.51 30.73 10.87
N THR A 163 -6.95 29.51 10.58
CA THR A 163 -6.48 28.30 11.26
C THR A 163 -6.58 27.13 10.28
N LEU A 164 -5.53 26.30 10.24
CA LEU A 164 -5.50 25.06 9.47
C LEU A 164 -5.53 23.87 10.44
N SER A 165 -6.69 23.23 10.57
CA SER A 165 -6.88 22.06 11.42
C SER A 165 -6.44 20.78 10.72
N PHE A 166 -5.73 19.91 11.44
CA PHE A 166 -5.46 18.54 11.03
C PHE A 166 -6.65 17.62 11.33
N ALA A 167 -6.73 16.52 10.58
CA ALA A 167 -7.65 15.45 10.93
C ALA A 167 -7.26 14.92 12.32
N PRO A 168 -8.21 14.80 13.26
CA PRO A 168 -7.91 14.29 14.59
C PRO A 168 -7.45 12.85 14.51
N VAL A 169 -6.39 12.54 15.25
CA VAL A 169 -5.83 11.18 15.36
C VAL A 169 -6.92 10.22 15.86
N PRO A 170 -7.12 9.07 15.20
CA PRO A 170 -8.02 8.04 15.69
C PRO A 170 -7.62 7.57 17.09
N ILE A 171 -8.57 7.58 18.03
CA ILE A 171 -8.35 7.15 19.41
C ILE A 171 -8.97 5.75 19.58
N TYR A 172 -8.26 4.85 20.24
CA TYR A 172 -8.73 3.49 20.53
C TYR A 172 -8.79 3.27 22.04
N CYS A 173 -9.78 2.50 22.48
CA CYS A 173 -9.87 2.14 23.89
C CYS A 173 -8.75 1.16 24.26
N PHE A 174 -7.89 1.55 25.19
CA PHE A 174 -6.79 0.71 25.68
C PHE A 174 -7.23 -0.68 26.16
N CYS A 175 -8.44 -0.80 26.73
CA CYS A 175 -8.91 -2.06 27.31
C CYS A 175 -9.40 -3.07 26.26
N CYS A 176 -10.02 -2.61 25.17
CA CYS A 176 -10.70 -3.48 24.20
C CYS A 176 -10.27 -3.28 22.73
N GLY A 177 -9.38 -2.32 22.45
CA GLY A 177 -8.90 -2.03 21.08
C GLY A 177 -9.95 -1.41 20.16
N ILE A 178 -11.18 -1.16 20.63
CA ILE A 178 -12.25 -0.59 19.81
C ILE A 178 -12.00 0.90 19.61
N ARG A 179 -12.10 1.36 18.36
CA ARG A 179 -12.02 2.78 18.00
C ARG A 179 -13.12 3.59 18.69
N ILE A 180 -12.72 4.64 19.40
CA ILE A 180 -13.60 5.61 20.05
C ILE A 180 -14.19 6.52 18.97
N LYS A 181 -15.51 6.65 18.95
CA LYS A 181 -16.20 7.46 17.94
C LYS A 181 -15.91 8.95 18.18
N ARG A 182 -15.73 9.70 17.09
CA ARG A 182 -15.61 11.18 17.16
C ARG A 182 -16.79 11.78 17.92
N ASN A 183 -16.53 12.82 18.71
CA ASN A 183 -17.51 13.56 19.52
C ASN A 183 -18.22 12.72 20.60
N THR A 184 -17.59 11.66 21.10
CA THR A 184 -18.08 10.91 22.26
C THR A 184 -17.20 11.13 23.48
N CYS A 185 -17.78 11.10 24.68
CA CYS A 185 -17.01 11.20 25.91
C CYS A 185 -16.19 9.92 26.13
N TYR A 186 -14.93 10.06 26.49
CA TYR A 186 -14.03 8.96 26.85
C TYR A 186 -13.19 9.33 28.08
N TYR A 187 -12.60 8.33 28.71
CA TYR A 187 -11.66 8.50 29.80
C TYR A 187 -10.25 8.35 29.25
N TYR A 188 -9.34 9.23 29.64
CA TYR A 188 -7.92 9.23 29.28
C TYR A 188 -7.06 9.42 30.53
N ARG A 189 -5.77 9.04 30.48
CA ARG A 189 -4.84 9.35 31.57
C ARG A 189 -4.41 10.81 31.41
N ARG A 190 -4.39 11.58 32.50
CA ARG A 190 -4.04 13.02 32.47
C ARG A 190 -2.64 13.35 31.95
N GLU A 191 -1.76 12.35 31.79
CA GLU A 191 -0.41 12.52 31.28
C GLU A 191 -0.35 12.59 29.74
N GLU A 192 -1.46 12.26 29.06
CA GLU A 192 -1.60 12.31 27.60
C GLU A 192 -2.45 13.54 27.22
N ASP A 193 -1.81 14.70 27.06
CA ASP A 193 -2.48 15.93 26.62
C ASP A 193 -2.67 15.91 25.08
N ASP A 194 -3.66 15.13 24.60
CA ASP A 194 -3.90 14.82 23.18
C ASP A 194 -4.19 16.04 22.28
N THR A 195 -4.46 17.22 22.87
CA THR A 195 -4.95 18.39 22.11
C THR A 195 -3.88 19.15 21.34
N GLN A 196 -2.60 18.95 21.63
CA GLN A 196 -1.54 19.85 21.15
C GLN A 196 -1.26 19.74 19.63
N HIS A 197 -1.81 18.74 18.94
CA HIS A 197 -1.44 18.42 17.55
C HIS A 197 -2.57 18.62 16.53
N CYS A 198 -3.66 19.30 16.89
CA CYS A 198 -4.80 19.46 15.99
C CYS A 198 -4.66 20.61 14.98
N PHE A 199 -3.64 21.47 15.10
CA PHE A 199 -3.50 22.66 14.25
C PHE A 199 -2.11 22.76 13.65
N CYS A 200 -2.05 23.27 12.42
CA CYS A 200 -0.78 23.57 11.76
C CYS A 200 -0.09 24.74 12.48
N SER A 201 1.16 24.52 12.85
CA SER A 201 2.06 25.57 13.34
C SER A 201 2.25 26.69 12.32
N TRP A 202 2.72 27.83 12.82
CA TRP A 202 2.93 29.05 12.06
C TRP A 202 4.42 29.36 11.89
N VAL A 203 4.77 29.99 10.77
CA VAL A 203 6.10 30.50 10.49
C VAL A 203 6.03 31.96 10.04
N GLU A 204 6.87 32.81 10.61
CA GLU A 204 6.94 34.24 10.28
C GLU A 204 8.01 34.49 9.22
N CYS A 205 7.64 35.18 8.13
CA CYS A 205 8.61 35.60 7.12
C CYS A 205 9.58 36.65 7.67
N ASN A 206 10.90 36.40 7.61
CA ASN A 206 11.91 37.35 8.07
C ASN A 206 11.86 38.70 7.30
N LYS A 207 11.35 38.71 6.06
CA LYS A 207 11.29 39.90 5.20
C LYS A 207 10.02 40.73 5.38
N CYS A 208 8.84 40.15 5.14
CA CYS A 208 7.58 40.89 5.23
C CYS A 208 6.93 40.85 6.61
N LYS A 209 7.43 40.04 7.54
CA LYS A 209 6.86 39.83 8.88
C LYS A 209 5.43 39.25 8.88
N CYS A 210 4.96 38.77 7.74
CA CYS A 210 3.67 38.10 7.62
C CYS A 210 3.77 36.61 7.97
N TRP A 211 2.77 36.13 8.69
CA TRP A 211 2.64 34.75 9.14
C TRP A 211 2.06 33.83 8.08
N GLN A 212 2.60 32.61 8.01
CA GLN A 212 2.15 31.54 7.13
C GLN A 212 1.97 30.25 7.91
N HIS A 213 1.04 29.39 7.50
CA HIS A 213 1.04 28.02 7.98
C HIS A 213 2.32 27.31 7.55
N GLN A 214 2.96 26.57 8.44
CA GLN A 214 4.20 25.81 8.20
C GLN A 214 4.09 24.92 6.94
N ILE A 215 2.95 24.23 6.77
CA ILE A 215 2.69 23.41 5.57
C ILE A 215 2.54 24.26 4.31
N CYS A 216 1.78 25.36 4.36
CA CYS A 216 1.64 26.25 3.21
C CYS A 216 3.00 26.85 2.80
N ALA A 217 3.87 27.11 3.79
CA ALA A 217 5.23 27.58 3.60
C ALA A 217 6.21 26.51 3.09
N LEU A 218 5.80 25.23 3.06
CA LEU A 218 6.68 24.07 2.88
C LEU A 218 7.93 24.17 3.77
N TYR A 219 7.74 24.63 5.00
CA TYR A 219 8.80 24.84 5.99
C TYR A 219 9.00 23.58 6.82
N ASN A 220 10.26 23.16 6.96
CA ASN A 220 10.67 22.00 7.73
C ASN A 220 11.52 22.45 8.92
N ASP A 221 10.88 22.54 10.09
CA ASP A 221 11.48 22.90 11.37
C ASP A 221 12.64 21.99 11.77
N LYS A 222 12.60 20.70 11.41
CA LYS A 222 13.69 19.75 11.68
C LYS A 222 15.00 20.12 10.99
N ARG A 223 14.97 21.00 9.97
CA ARG A 223 16.17 21.55 9.33
C ARG A 223 16.72 22.80 10.00
N ASP A 224 15.92 23.45 10.85
CA ASP A 224 16.35 24.61 11.61
C ASP A 224 17.01 24.19 12.93
N LEU A 225 18.12 23.46 12.81
CA LEU A 225 18.81 22.83 13.95
C LEU A 225 19.14 23.81 15.08
N ASP A 226 19.43 25.06 14.73
CA ASP A 226 19.83 26.12 15.65
C ASP A 226 18.72 27.14 15.94
N TYR A 227 17.51 26.97 15.39
CA TYR A 227 16.40 27.94 15.45
C TYR A 227 16.79 29.35 14.98
N ARG A 228 17.66 29.41 13.97
CA ARG A 228 18.30 30.64 13.48
C ARG A 228 18.19 30.79 11.97
N ALA A 229 17.60 29.81 11.28
CA ALA A 229 17.45 29.90 9.84
C ALA A 229 16.52 31.05 9.46
N GLU A 230 16.95 31.87 8.50
CA GLU A 230 16.08 32.89 7.93
C GLU A 230 15.09 32.24 6.96
N TYR A 231 13.79 32.45 7.20
CA TYR A 231 12.71 32.04 6.31
C TYR A 231 12.23 33.21 5.45
N THR A 232 12.16 32.98 4.15
CA THR A 232 11.54 33.91 3.19
C THR A 232 10.27 33.28 2.61
N CYS A 233 9.13 33.94 2.78
CA CYS A 233 7.86 33.40 2.28
C CYS A 233 7.79 33.36 0.75
N PRO A 234 6.93 32.50 0.17
CA PRO A 234 6.72 32.40 -1.28
C PRO A 234 6.48 33.73 -2.00
N ILE A 235 5.71 34.63 -1.39
CA ILE A 235 5.39 35.94 -2.00
C ILE A 235 6.62 36.85 -2.03
N CYS A 236 7.41 36.88 -0.95
CA CYS A 236 8.68 37.61 -0.93
C CYS A 236 9.68 37.00 -1.92
N ARG A 237 9.78 35.67 -1.96
CA ARG A 237 10.65 34.96 -2.89
C ARG A 237 10.32 35.28 -4.35
N LEU A 238 9.04 35.34 -4.71
CA LEU A 238 8.59 35.78 -6.04
C LEU A 238 9.07 37.20 -6.39
N LYS A 239 9.01 38.13 -5.42
CA LYS A 239 9.50 39.50 -5.62
C LYS A 239 11.02 39.54 -5.84
N GLU A 240 11.77 38.73 -5.10
CA GLU A 240 13.22 38.65 -5.25
C GLU A 240 13.64 38.08 -6.61
N ILE A 241 12.93 37.04 -7.08
CA ILE A 241 13.14 36.50 -8.43
C ILE A 241 12.81 37.57 -9.49
N GLY A 242 11.69 38.27 -9.35
CA GLY A 242 11.29 39.34 -10.28
C GLY A 242 12.26 40.52 -10.34
N ASN A 243 12.90 40.85 -9.21
CA ASN A 243 13.90 41.92 -9.13
C ASN A 243 15.33 41.48 -9.53
N GLY A 244 15.53 40.21 -9.94
CA GLY A 244 16.85 39.66 -10.24
C GLY A 244 17.77 39.53 -9.02
N MET A 245 17.22 39.61 -7.81
CA MET A 245 17.98 39.53 -6.56
C MET A 245 18.17 38.09 -6.06
N HIS A 246 17.43 37.13 -6.63
CA HIS A 246 17.48 35.73 -6.22
C HIS A 246 18.39 34.90 -7.13
N VAL A 247 19.41 34.29 -6.53
CA VAL A 247 20.19 33.22 -7.16
C VAL A 247 19.63 31.88 -6.70
N PRO A 248 19.03 31.05 -7.59
CA PRO A 248 18.51 29.74 -7.21
C PRO A 248 19.60 28.89 -6.55
N LEU A 249 19.24 28.23 -5.45
CA LEU A 249 20.17 27.31 -4.82
C LEU A 249 20.52 26.16 -5.80
N PRO A 250 21.77 25.69 -5.81
CA PRO A 250 22.14 24.53 -6.61
C PRO A 250 21.20 23.37 -6.27
N LYS A 251 20.68 22.65 -7.27
CA LYS A 251 19.84 21.47 -7.03
C LYS A 251 20.54 20.39 -6.18
N THR A 252 21.87 20.42 -6.13
CA THR A 252 22.72 19.55 -5.30
C THR A 252 22.77 19.96 -3.83
N ALA A 253 22.26 21.14 -3.46
CA ALA A 253 22.25 21.61 -2.08
C ALA A 253 21.16 20.88 -1.29
N ALA A 254 21.53 19.75 -0.67
CA ALA A 254 20.80 19.02 0.38
C ALA A 254 19.26 19.07 0.28
N MET A 255 18.68 18.95 -0.91
CA MET A 255 17.27 18.68 -1.08
C MET A 255 17.17 17.17 -0.92
N PHE A 256 16.51 16.65 0.12
CA PHE A 256 16.29 15.20 0.24
C PHE A 256 15.17 14.82 -0.75
N SER A 257 15.52 14.75 -2.03
CA SER A 257 14.60 14.33 -3.07
C SER A 257 14.45 12.81 -3.02
N ALA A 258 13.33 12.32 -3.53
CA ALA A 258 13.13 10.88 -3.66
C ALA A 258 14.19 10.22 -4.56
N ASN A 259 14.80 10.99 -5.47
CA ASN A 259 15.92 10.54 -6.32
C ASN A 259 17.24 10.33 -5.56
N ASP A 260 17.38 10.88 -4.34
CA ASP A 260 18.57 10.72 -3.51
C ASP A 260 18.52 9.46 -2.65
N LEU A 261 17.40 8.72 -2.68
CA LEU A 261 17.27 7.43 -2.00
C LEU A 261 18.19 6.38 -2.64
N PRO A 262 18.77 5.46 -1.83
CA PRO A 262 19.55 4.35 -2.35
C PRO A 262 18.74 3.51 -3.34
N ARG A 263 19.26 3.33 -4.56
CA ARG A 263 18.62 2.48 -5.57
C ARG A 263 18.91 1.01 -5.32
N THR A 264 18.01 0.15 -5.79
CA THR A 264 18.10 -1.31 -5.69
C THR A 264 17.81 -1.95 -7.04
N MET A 265 18.20 -3.21 -7.22
CA MET A 265 17.85 -3.95 -8.45
C MET A 265 16.33 -4.04 -8.67
N LEU A 266 15.55 -4.08 -7.58
CA LEU A 266 14.08 -4.09 -7.64
C LEU A 266 13.53 -2.74 -8.10
N SER A 267 14.00 -1.63 -7.51
CA SER A 267 13.55 -0.29 -7.90
C SER A 267 13.89 -0.02 -9.36
N ASP A 268 15.10 -0.34 -9.79
CA ASP A 268 15.56 -0.14 -11.16
C ASP A 268 14.70 -0.94 -12.16
N HIS A 269 14.34 -2.18 -11.80
CA HIS A 269 13.49 -3.05 -12.62
C HIS A 269 12.07 -2.48 -12.78
N ILE A 270 11.46 -2.03 -11.69
CA ILE A 270 10.11 -1.44 -11.69
C ILE A 270 10.11 -0.09 -12.43
N GLU A 271 11.05 0.80 -12.13
CA GLU A 271 11.12 2.13 -12.75
C GLU A 271 11.39 2.04 -14.25
N SER A 272 12.28 1.16 -14.69
CA SER A 272 12.54 0.94 -16.12
C SER A 272 11.29 0.46 -16.87
N ARG A 273 10.53 -0.45 -16.25
CA ARG A 273 9.27 -0.96 -16.80
C ARG A 273 8.23 0.16 -16.90
N LEU A 274 8.06 0.93 -15.83
CA LEU A 274 7.15 2.07 -15.78
C LEU A 274 7.48 3.12 -16.84
N PHE A 275 8.75 3.50 -16.95
CA PHE A 275 9.22 4.47 -17.93
C PHE A 275 8.83 4.04 -19.35
N LYS A 276 9.11 2.77 -19.70
CA LYS A 276 8.76 2.21 -21.00
C LYS A 276 7.25 2.25 -21.27
N ARG A 277 6.43 1.87 -20.29
CA ARG A 277 4.96 1.89 -20.48
C ARG A 277 4.42 3.31 -20.62
N LEU A 278 4.87 4.24 -19.79
CA LEU A 278 4.44 5.64 -19.85
C LEU A 278 4.84 6.30 -21.15
N TRP A 279 6.02 5.97 -21.68
CA TRP A 279 6.46 6.42 -22.99
C TRP A 279 5.48 5.97 -24.09
N GLN A 280 5.13 4.68 -24.13
CA GLN A 280 4.17 4.13 -25.08
C GLN A 280 2.79 4.80 -24.97
N GLU A 281 2.28 5.00 -23.75
CA GLU A 281 1.01 5.69 -23.52
C GLU A 281 1.04 7.15 -24.00
N ASN A 282 2.19 7.82 -23.92
CA ASN A 282 2.34 9.18 -24.45
C ASN A 282 2.37 9.19 -25.98
N GLU A 283 3.07 8.26 -26.62
CA GLU A 283 3.07 8.14 -28.08
C GLU A 283 1.68 7.82 -28.63
N ASP A 284 0.97 6.87 -28.02
CA ASP A 284 -0.39 6.51 -28.44
C ASP A 284 -1.38 7.67 -28.23
N TRP A 285 -1.17 8.46 -27.18
CA TRP A 285 -1.93 9.69 -26.95
C TRP A 285 -1.68 10.74 -28.03
N ALA A 286 -0.42 10.98 -28.39
CA ALA A 286 -0.05 11.90 -29.47
C ALA A 286 -0.64 11.45 -30.82
N LYS A 287 -0.53 10.16 -31.16
CA LYS A 287 -1.10 9.58 -32.39
C LYS A 287 -2.62 9.66 -32.46
N ALA A 288 -3.32 9.66 -31.33
CA ALA A 288 -4.77 9.77 -31.27
C ALA A 288 -5.31 11.20 -31.54
N GLY A 289 -4.44 12.15 -31.91
CA GLY A 289 -4.84 13.51 -32.27
C GLY A 289 -5.11 14.42 -31.08
N TYR A 290 -4.71 14.00 -29.87
CA TYR A 290 -4.67 14.89 -28.72
C TYR A 290 -3.42 15.78 -28.88
N LYS A 291 -3.63 17.10 -29.00
CA LYS A 291 -2.63 18.10 -29.38
C LYS A 291 -1.30 17.98 -28.61
N ASN A 292 -0.23 18.24 -29.36
CA ASN A 292 1.10 17.67 -29.22
C ASN A 292 2.02 18.43 -28.23
N LEU A 293 2.96 17.71 -27.60
CA LEU A 293 4.14 18.29 -26.98
C LEU A 293 5.03 19.00 -28.01
N ASP A 294 5.08 18.56 -29.26
CA ASP A 294 5.86 19.23 -30.32
C ASP A 294 5.22 20.56 -30.77
N GLU A 295 3.87 20.67 -30.82
CA GLU A 295 3.21 21.99 -31.02
C GLU A 295 3.51 22.94 -29.84
N PHE A 296 3.74 22.38 -28.64
CA PHE A 296 4.14 23.15 -27.47
C PHE A 296 5.63 23.54 -27.54
N LEU A 297 6.52 22.63 -27.95
CA LEU A 297 7.95 22.89 -28.14
C LEU A 297 8.21 23.92 -29.25
N ASP A 298 7.46 23.87 -30.35
CA ASP A 298 7.53 24.86 -31.45
C ASP A 298 7.07 26.26 -31.02
N ILE A 299 6.20 26.38 -30.00
CA ILE A 299 5.76 27.67 -29.44
C ILE A 299 6.79 28.25 -28.45
N PHE A 300 7.57 27.38 -27.80
CA PHE A 300 8.46 27.74 -26.69
C PHE A 300 9.95 27.44 -26.97
N GLU A 301 10.40 27.56 -28.24
CA GLU A 301 11.80 27.35 -28.66
C GLU A 301 12.81 28.18 -27.82
N GLU A 302 12.41 29.33 -27.28
CA GLU A 302 13.31 30.25 -26.56
C GLU A 302 13.54 29.91 -25.07
N GLU A 303 12.81 28.94 -24.48
CA GLU A 303 12.80 28.70 -23.01
C GLU A 303 13.64 27.49 -22.54
N ASN A 304 14.52 26.91 -23.36
CA ASN A 304 15.36 25.75 -22.96
C ASN A 304 14.52 24.55 -22.46
N TYR A 305 13.39 24.26 -23.11
CA TYR A 305 12.48 23.23 -22.68
C TYR A 305 13.06 21.81 -22.92
N PRO A 306 13.03 20.87 -21.95
CA PRO A 306 13.66 19.56 -22.10
C PRO A 306 12.98 18.72 -23.18
N SER A 307 13.77 18.19 -24.13
CA SER A 307 13.32 17.23 -25.15
C SER A 307 13.04 15.84 -24.59
N GLU A 308 13.50 15.57 -23.37
CA GLU A 308 13.33 14.30 -22.68
C GLU A 308 12.87 14.57 -21.25
N PHE A 309 11.75 13.95 -20.85
CA PHE A 309 11.35 13.89 -19.45
C PHE A 309 11.86 12.57 -18.88
N PRO A 310 12.97 12.54 -18.11
CA PRO A 310 13.23 11.39 -17.26
C PRO A 310 12.03 11.29 -16.31
N TYR A 311 11.14 10.30 -16.52
CA TYR A 311 10.09 9.95 -15.56
C TYR A 311 10.76 9.30 -14.35
N THR A 312 11.46 10.13 -13.60
CA THR A 312 11.84 9.90 -12.22
C THR A 312 10.63 10.19 -11.34
N LEU A 313 10.69 9.73 -10.09
CA LEU A 313 9.62 9.79 -9.09
C LEU A 313 8.84 11.11 -9.17
N LYS A 314 7.51 10.99 -9.11
CA LYS A 314 6.65 12.04 -9.65
C LYS A 314 6.70 13.32 -8.82
N LYS A 315 7.15 14.39 -9.46
CA LYS A 315 7.01 15.76 -8.94
C LYS A 315 5.66 16.36 -9.27
N ILE A 316 4.99 16.92 -8.27
CA ILE A 316 3.80 17.75 -8.43
C ILE A 316 4.16 19.14 -7.91
N GLU A 317 4.03 20.17 -8.77
CA GLU A 317 4.37 21.56 -8.40
C GLU A 317 5.84 21.70 -7.93
N GLY A 318 6.73 20.84 -8.45
CA GLY A 318 8.15 20.81 -8.10
C GLY A 318 8.51 19.94 -6.88
N VAL A 319 7.53 19.41 -6.15
CA VAL A 319 7.72 18.61 -4.93
C VAL A 319 7.52 17.13 -5.22
N ASP A 320 8.37 16.28 -4.64
CA ASP A 320 8.18 14.84 -4.67
C ASP A 320 6.95 14.44 -3.84
N VAL A 321 6.05 13.66 -4.43
CA VAL A 321 4.84 13.17 -3.76
C VAL A 321 4.86 11.64 -3.74
N CYS A 322 4.82 11.05 -2.54
CA CYS A 322 4.62 9.61 -2.40
C CYS A 322 3.17 9.25 -2.76
N LEU A 323 2.98 8.45 -3.81
CA LEU A 323 1.65 8.16 -4.40
C LEU A 323 1.17 6.74 -4.18
N PHE A 324 2.09 5.82 -3.93
CA PHE A 324 1.84 4.38 -3.88
C PHE A 324 2.85 3.76 -2.92
N ALA A 325 2.37 2.91 -2.02
CA ALA A 325 3.19 2.18 -1.07
C ALA A 325 2.75 0.72 -1.07
N MET A 326 3.70 -0.19 -0.91
CA MET A 326 3.44 -1.62 -0.86
C MET A 326 4.39 -2.28 0.15
N TYR A 327 3.85 -3.16 0.98
CA TYR A 327 4.59 -3.97 1.94
C TYR A 327 4.39 -5.46 1.64
N VAL A 328 5.50 -6.18 1.47
CA VAL A 328 5.52 -7.57 0.99
C VAL A 328 6.34 -8.46 1.93
N GLN A 329 5.97 -9.74 2.00
CA GLN A 329 6.74 -10.79 2.69
C GLN A 329 7.30 -11.76 1.64
N GLU A 330 8.62 -11.93 1.60
CA GLU A 330 9.32 -12.80 0.64
C GLU A 330 9.91 -14.03 1.35
N PHE A 331 9.45 -15.24 1.00
CA PHE A 331 9.94 -16.51 1.54
C PHE A 331 10.78 -17.23 0.49
N GLY A 332 12.11 -17.15 0.64
CA GLY A 332 13.08 -17.67 -0.34
C GLY A 332 13.17 -19.20 -0.43
N SER A 333 14.21 -19.68 -1.13
CA SER A 333 14.53 -21.12 -1.25
C SER A 333 14.89 -21.77 0.08
N GLU A 334 15.48 -21.02 1.01
CA GLU A 334 15.89 -21.54 2.33
C GLU A 334 14.72 -21.68 3.30
N CYS A 335 13.54 -21.14 2.97
CA CYS A 335 12.35 -21.25 3.81
C CYS A 335 11.77 -22.67 3.72
N GLY A 336 11.39 -23.25 4.86
CA GLY A 336 10.71 -24.53 4.90
C GLY A 336 9.32 -24.48 4.26
N TYR A 337 8.81 -25.66 3.86
CA TYR A 337 7.41 -25.79 3.49
C TYR A 337 6.49 -25.44 4.67
N PRO A 338 5.30 -24.86 4.43
CA PRO A 338 4.65 -24.63 3.13
C PRO A 338 4.99 -23.29 2.41
N ASN A 339 5.89 -22.47 2.94
CA ASN A 339 6.11 -21.10 2.44
C ASN A 339 7.23 -20.97 1.40
N GLN A 340 8.04 -22.01 1.21
CA GLN A 340 9.18 -22.00 0.29
C GLN A 340 8.85 -21.38 -1.08
N ARG A 341 9.73 -20.47 -1.54
CA ARG A 341 9.61 -19.76 -2.84
C ARG A 341 8.27 -19.04 -3.05
N SER A 342 7.71 -18.47 -1.98
CA SER A 342 6.43 -17.74 -2.03
C SER A 342 6.59 -16.28 -1.66
N VAL A 343 5.74 -15.43 -2.22
CA VAL A 343 5.62 -14.02 -1.81
C VAL A 343 4.18 -13.72 -1.39
N TYR A 344 4.01 -12.82 -0.43
CA TYR A 344 2.70 -12.37 0.04
C TYR A 344 2.66 -10.84 0.04
N ILE A 345 1.67 -10.26 -0.66
CA ILE A 345 1.42 -8.82 -0.62
C ILE A 345 0.57 -8.55 0.62
N SER A 346 1.19 -8.05 1.68
CA SER A 346 0.50 -7.84 2.97
C SER A 346 -0.34 -6.58 2.94
N TYR A 347 0.24 -5.47 2.47
CA TYR A 347 -0.46 -4.19 2.36
C TYR A 347 -0.09 -3.49 1.06
N LEU A 348 -1.08 -2.83 0.47
CA LEU A 348 -0.93 -1.95 -0.68
C LEU A 348 -1.81 -0.74 -0.46
N ASP A 349 -1.25 0.44 -0.70
CA ASP A 349 -1.95 1.69 -0.46
C ASP A 349 -1.56 2.76 -1.48
N SER A 350 -2.43 3.75 -1.68
CA SER A 350 -2.19 4.81 -2.67
C SER A 350 -2.98 6.07 -2.40
N VAL A 351 -2.42 7.23 -2.74
CA VAL A 351 -3.16 8.50 -2.76
C VAL A 351 -3.46 8.93 -4.20
N LYS A 352 -4.64 9.50 -4.40
CA LYS A 352 -5.23 9.76 -5.73
C LYS A 352 -4.58 10.89 -6.54
N TYR A 353 -3.51 11.50 -6.05
CA TYR A 353 -2.93 12.73 -6.60
C TYR A 353 -2.09 12.54 -7.88
N PHE A 354 -2.05 11.34 -8.45
CA PHE A 354 -1.38 11.09 -9.73
C PHE A 354 -1.90 12.02 -10.85
N ARG A 355 -0.98 12.68 -11.55
CA ARG A 355 -1.16 13.59 -12.71
C ARG A 355 -0.40 13.11 -13.98
N PRO A 356 -0.87 13.32 -15.21
CA PRO A 356 -2.14 13.90 -15.56
C PRO A 356 -3.30 12.99 -15.14
N LYS A 357 -4.41 13.60 -14.73
CA LYS A 357 -5.68 12.90 -14.58
C LYS A 357 -6.28 12.73 -15.97
N ARG A 358 -5.95 11.63 -16.64
CA ARG A 358 -6.52 11.29 -17.95
C ARG A 358 -6.86 9.80 -18.03
N VAL A 359 -7.74 9.50 -18.96
CA VAL A 359 -8.12 8.15 -19.36
C VAL A 359 -7.34 7.79 -20.61
N THR A 360 -6.84 6.58 -20.73
CA THR A 360 -6.08 6.11 -21.90
C THR A 360 -7.02 5.69 -23.01
N LYS A 361 -6.46 5.32 -24.17
CA LYS A 361 -7.25 4.83 -25.32
C LYS A 361 -8.13 3.61 -24.98
N SER A 362 -7.73 2.80 -23.99
CA SER A 362 -8.49 1.63 -23.53
C SER A 362 -9.64 1.98 -22.56
N GLY A 363 -9.83 3.25 -22.19
CA GLY A 363 -10.84 3.65 -21.21
C GLY A 363 -10.38 3.53 -19.75
N GLU A 364 -9.13 3.13 -19.51
CA GLU A 364 -8.55 2.98 -18.17
C GLU A 364 -7.92 4.29 -17.68
N ALA A 365 -7.97 4.58 -16.38
CA ALA A 365 -7.27 5.75 -15.85
C ALA A 365 -5.75 5.51 -15.91
N LEU A 366 -4.96 6.50 -16.34
CA LEU A 366 -3.50 6.36 -16.41
C LEU A 366 -2.88 5.97 -15.05
N ARG A 367 -3.44 6.50 -13.95
CA ARG A 367 -3.07 6.12 -12.59
C ARG A 367 -3.20 4.62 -12.33
N THR A 368 -4.29 4.01 -12.78
CA THR A 368 -4.55 2.57 -12.67
C THR A 368 -3.50 1.77 -13.44
N ILE A 369 -3.16 2.21 -14.65
CA ILE A 369 -2.09 1.57 -15.45
C ILE A 369 -0.77 1.62 -14.69
N VAL A 370 -0.38 2.78 -14.16
CA VAL A 370 0.86 2.90 -13.37
C VAL A 370 0.89 1.92 -12.20
N TYR A 371 -0.20 1.81 -11.43
CA TYR A 371 -0.26 0.89 -10.30
C TYR A 371 -0.20 -0.59 -10.75
N HIS A 372 -0.86 -0.93 -11.87
CA HIS A 372 -0.74 -2.28 -12.44
C HIS A 372 0.70 -2.56 -12.87
N GLU A 373 1.38 -1.62 -13.53
CA GLU A 373 2.77 -1.80 -13.96
C GLU A 373 3.74 -2.00 -12.78
N ILE A 374 3.52 -1.34 -11.65
CA ILE A 374 4.30 -1.57 -10.43
C ILE A 374 4.13 -3.02 -9.95
N LEU A 375 2.88 -3.48 -9.84
CA LEU A 375 2.58 -4.84 -9.39
C LEU A 375 3.10 -5.91 -10.36
N ILE A 376 2.90 -5.71 -11.66
CA ILE A 376 3.38 -6.63 -12.71
C ILE A 376 4.91 -6.63 -12.72
N GLY A 377 5.55 -5.47 -12.59
CA GLY A 377 7.00 -5.34 -12.45
C GLY A 377 7.55 -6.10 -11.24
N TYR A 378 6.86 -6.01 -10.10
CA TYR A 378 7.21 -6.79 -8.90
C TYR A 378 7.09 -8.30 -9.15
N LEU A 379 5.97 -8.77 -9.72
CA LEU A 379 5.78 -10.19 -10.03
C LEU A 379 6.83 -10.72 -11.02
N ASP A 380 7.17 -9.96 -12.06
CA ASP A 380 8.23 -10.32 -13.00
C ASP A 380 9.60 -10.41 -12.32
N PHE A 381 9.91 -9.47 -11.43
CA PHE A 381 11.15 -9.50 -10.66
C PHE A 381 11.22 -10.73 -9.74
N CYS A 382 10.15 -11.02 -9.01
CA CYS A 382 10.05 -12.21 -8.15
C CYS A 382 10.20 -13.50 -8.97
N LYS A 383 9.52 -13.61 -10.12
CA LYS A 383 9.66 -14.75 -11.04
C LYS A 383 11.12 -14.95 -11.46
N LYS A 384 11.81 -13.88 -11.87
CA LYS A 384 13.23 -13.93 -12.28
C LYS A 384 14.17 -14.35 -11.15
N ARG A 385 13.82 -14.01 -9.91
CA ARG A 385 14.53 -14.46 -8.70
C ARG A 385 14.17 -15.89 -8.28
N GLY A 386 13.29 -16.56 -9.01
CA GLY A 386 12.88 -17.92 -8.73
C GLY A 386 11.82 -18.02 -7.63
N PHE A 387 10.96 -17.03 -7.42
CA PHE A 387 9.73 -17.24 -6.66
C PHE A 387 8.66 -17.90 -7.56
N ALA A 388 7.92 -18.84 -7.00
CA ALA A 388 6.96 -19.65 -7.76
C ALA A 388 5.51 -19.18 -7.58
N THR A 389 5.16 -18.65 -6.41
CA THR A 389 3.78 -18.29 -6.03
C THR A 389 3.72 -16.91 -5.39
N CYS A 390 2.71 -16.12 -5.76
CA CYS A 390 2.34 -14.91 -5.04
C CYS A 390 0.93 -15.07 -4.45
N TYR A 391 0.74 -14.61 -3.22
CA TYR A 391 -0.54 -14.65 -2.51
C TYR A 391 -1.03 -13.22 -2.28
N ILE A 392 -2.28 -12.97 -2.65
CA ILE A 392 -2.92 -11.65 -2.53
C ILE A 392 -4.22 -11.82 -1.76
N TRP A 393 -4.34 -11.15 -0.62
CA TRP A 393 -5.62 -10.99 0.06
C TRP A 393 -6.29 -9.71 -0.45
N ALA A 394 -7.31 -9.85 -1.30
CA ALA A 394 -8.04 -8.72 -1.86
C ALA A 394 -9.04 -8.12 -0.84
N CYS A 395 -8.49 -7.46 0.19
CA CYS A 395 -9.23 -6.81 1.24
C CYS A 395 -9.08 -5.28 1.14
N PRO A 396 -10.17 -4.51 1.01
CA PRO A 396 -10.10 -3.08 1.20
C PRO A 396 -10.00 -2.74 2.70
N PRO A 397 -9.37 -1.61 3.07
CA PRO A 397 -9.33 -1.18 4.46
C PRO A 397 -10.75 -0.92 4.99
N MET A 398 -10.92 -1.09 6.31
CA MET A 398 -12.17 -0.76 6.97
C MET A 398 -12.44 0.76 6.87
N LYS A 399 -13.71 1.16 6.93
CA LYS A 399 -14.09 2.57 6.79
C LYS A 399 -13.38 3.44 7.84
N GLY A 400 -12.56 4.38 7.35
CA GLY A 400 -11.82 5.33 8.18
C GLY A 400 -10.49 4.81 8.72
N GLU A 401 -10.11 3.58 8.37
CA GLU A 401 -8.77 3.05 8.59
C GLU A 401 -7.94 3.22 7.32
N ASP A 402 -6.63 3.39 7.48
CA ASP A 402 -5.65 3.48 6.40
C ASP A 402 -4.69 2.30 6.50
N TYR A 403 -4.14 1.81 5.38
CA TYR A 403 -3.17 0.71 5.43
C TYR A 403 -1.75 1.20 5.70
N LEU A 404 -1.24 2.09 4.84
CA LEU A 404 0.14 2.60 4.92
C LEU A 404 0.19 4.13 4.91
N LEU A 405 -0.65 4.78 4.11
CA LEU A 405 -0.63 6.23 3.94
C LEU A 405 -1.68 6.88 4.86
N TYR A 406 -1.22 7.44 5.97
CA TYR A 406 -2.10 8.00 6.99
C TYR A 406 -2.92 9.19 6.48
N CYS A 407 -4.22 9.17 6.77
CA CYS A 407 -5.19 10.21 6.47
C CYS A 407 -5.37 10.46 4.96
N HIS A 408 -6.04 9.52 4.28
CA HIS A 408 -6.43 9.72 2.90
C HIS A 408 -7.30 10.96 2.68
N PRO A 409 -7.28 11.56 1.46
CA PRO A 409 -8.18 12.66 1.14
C PRO A 409 -9.64 12.22 1.25
N ASP A 410 -10.50 13.01 1.89
CA ASP A 410 -11.94 12.67 2.06
C ASP A 410 -12.68 12.41 0.74
N THR A 411 -12.18 12.99 -0.34
CA THR A 411 -12.70 12.85 -1.69
C THR A 411 -12.16 11.60 -2.42
N GLN A 412 -11.29 10.81 -1.81
CA GLN A 412 -10.81 9.53 -2.33
C GLN A 412 -11.72 8.40 -1.85
N LYS A 413 -12.35 7.69 -2.78
CA LYS A 413 -13.22 6.56 -2.44
C LYS A 413 -12.38 5.29 -2.28
N THR A 414 -12.56 4.56 -1.18
CA THR A 414 -12.02 3.20 -1.04
C THR A 414 -12.84 2.23 -1.88
N PRO A 415 -12.22 1.38 -2.73
CA PRO A 415 -12.96 0.42 -3.54
C PRO A 415 -13.68 -0.59 -2.65
N LYS A 416 -14.92 -0.96 -3.03
CA LYS A 416 -15.63 -2.10 -2.41
C LYS A 416 -14.94 -3.42 -2.81
N LYS A 417 -15.17 -4.48 -2.02
CA LYS A 417 -14.56 -5.81 -2.22
C LYS A 417 -14.61 -6.30 -3.68
N ASP A 418 -15.77 -6.25 -4.33
CA ASP A 418 -15.92 -6.73 -5.72
C ASP A 418 -15.12 -5.88 -6.73
N LYS A 419 -15.13 -4.56 -6.55
CA LYS A 419 -14.35 -3.64 -7.40
C LYS A 419 -12.84 -3.88 -7.23
N LEU A 420 -12.39 -4.11 -6.00
CA LEU A 420 -10.98 -4.40 -5.72
C LEU A 420 -10.55 -5.76 -6.30
N ARG A 421 -11.38 -6.80 -6.18
CA ARG A 421 -11.13 -8.10 -6.82
C ARG A 421 -11.03 -7.98 -8.33
N HIS A 422 -11.97 -7.26 -8.95
CA HIS A 422 -11.94 -7.01 -10.38
C HIS A 422 -10.67 -6.26 -10.81
N TRP A 423 -10.23 -5.30 -10.01
CA TRP A 423 -8.99 -4.56 -10.23
C TRP A 423 -7.77 -5.50 -10.26
N TYR A 424 -7.63 -6.40 -9.27
CA TYR A 424 -6.56 -7.41 -9.27
C TYR A 424 -6.67 -8.38 -10.46
N HIS A 425 -7.85 -8.89 -10.78
CA HIS A 425 -8.02 -9.77 -11.95
C HIS A 425 -7.67 -9.07 -13.26
N SER A 426 -7.98 -7.78 -13.40
CA SER A 426 -7.57 -7.00 -14.58
C SER A 426 -6.05 -6.85 -14.65
N MET A 427 -5.37 -6.64 -13.52
CA MET A 427 -3.90 -6.59 -13.46
C MET A 427 -3.28 -7.96 -13.82
N LEU A 428 -3.80 -9.05 -13.25
CA LEU A 428 -3.28 -10.40 -13.50
C LEU A 428 -3.48 -10.86 -14.95
N ARG A 429 -4.57 -10.42 -15.60
CA ARG A 429 -4.79 -10.70 -17.03
C ARG A 429 -3.69 -10.08 -17.90
N LYS A 430 -3.32 -8.82 -17.65
CA LYS A 430 -2.19 -8.15 -18.32
C LYS A 430 -0.88 -8.91 -18.07
N ALA A 431 -0.64 -9.32 -16.83
CA ALA A 431 0.54 -10.11 -16.48
C ALA A 431 0.59 -11.47 -17.19
N ALA A 432 -0.56 -12.10 -17.43
CA ALA A 432 -0.67 -13.36 -18.15
C ALA A 432 -0.43 -13.19 -19.65
N GLU A 433 -0.96 -12.12 -20.26
CA GLU A 433 -0.68 -11.75 -21.66
C GLU A 433 0.82 -11.53 -21.92
N GLU A 434 1.55 -11.07 -20.90
CA GLU A 434 3.01 -10.89 -20.95
C GLU A 434 3.83 -12.13 -20.52
N ASN A 435 3.18 -13.27 -20.29
CA ASN A 435 3.80 -14.52 -19.80
C ASN A 435 4.55 -14.38 -18.46
N ILE A 436 4.19 -13.39 -17.64
CA ILE A 436 4.72 -13.22 -16.28
C ILE A 436 3.96 -14.17 -15.34
N VAL A 437 2.64 -14.15 -15.42
CA VAL A 437 1.75 -15.03 -14.66
C VAL A 437 1.28 -16.19 -15.55
N VAL A 438 1.45 -17.43 -15.08
CA VAL A 438 1.02 -18.65 -15.78
C VAL A 438 -0.46 -18.97 -15.50
N GLY A 439 -0.95 -18.57 -14.33
CA GLY A 439 -2.35 -18.72 -13.96
C GLY A 439 -2.65 -18.10 -12.60
N SER A 440 -3.94 -17.98 -12.29
CA SER A 440 -4.41 -17.58 -10.96
C SER A 440 -5.57 -18.46 -10.53
N THR A 441 -5.67 -18.73 -9.23
CA THR A 441 -6.72 -19.55 -8.64
C THR A 441 -7.07 -19.03 -7.23
N ASN A 442 -7.97 -19.69 -6.53
CA ASN A 442 -8.30 -19.41 -5.13
C ASN A 442 -7.64 -20.44 -4.19
N LEU A 443 -7.73 -20.20 -2.88
CA LEU A 443 -7.15 -21.08 -1.86
C LEU A 443 -7.72 -22.52 -1.96
N HIS A 444 -9.04 -22.66 -2.09
CA HIS A 444 -9.70 -23.94 -2.12
C HIS A 444 -9.24 -24.80 -3.31
N ASP A 445 -9.30 -24.24 -4.51
CA ASP A 445 -8.98 -24.97 -5.73
C ASP A 445 -7.50 -25.32 -5.80
N HIS A 446 -6.61 -24.43 -5.33
CA HIS A 446 -5.18 -24.70 -5.32
C HIS A 446 -4.80 -25.91 -4.44
N PHE A 447 -5.36 -25.96 -3.23
CA PHE A 447 -4.92 -26.95 -2.22
C PHE A 447 -5.79 -28.21 -2.16
N PHE A 448 -7.05 -28.16 -2.60
CA PHE A 448 -8.00 -29.28 -2.47
C PHE A 448 -8.52 -29.83 -3.81
N VAL A 449 -8.42 -29.09 -4.91
CA VAL A 449 -8.90 -29.56 -6.23
C VAL A 449 -7.73 -29.90 -7.17
N THR A 450 -6.75 -29.01 -7.29
CA THR A 450 -5.77 -29.03 -8.39
C THR A 450 -4.70 -30.12 -8.22
N THR A 451 -4.54 -30.70 -7.02
CA THR A 451 -3.42 -31.61 -6.76
C THR A 451 -3.53 -32.98 -7.40
N GLY A 452 -4.62 -33.35 -8.08
CA GLY A 452 -4.80 -34.61 -8.84
C GLY A 452 -4.67 -35.91 -8.03
N SER A 453 -4.15 -35.81 -6.81
CA SER A 453 -4.03 -36.82 -5.79
C SER A 453 -5.21 -36.65 -4.85
N CYS A 454 -6.27 -37.41 -5.16
CA CYS A 454 -7.39 -37.66 -4.25
C CYS A 454 -6.91 -38.22 -2.88
N ASP A 455 -5.65 -38.66 -2.79
CA ASP A 455 -5.07 -39.33 -1.62
C ASP A 455 -4.28 -38.42 -0.68
N SER A 456 -4.20 -37.11 -0.97
CA SER A 456 -3.42 -36.19 -0.12
C SER A 456 -4.24 -35.71 1.10
N LYS A 457 -3.68 -35.89 2.32
CA LYS A 457 -4.32 -35.46 3.57
C LYS A 457 -4.69 -33.97 3.53
N VAL A 458 -5.94 -33.66 3.82
CA VAL A 458 -6.47 -32.30 3.95
C VAL A 458 -6.10 -31.81 5.36
N THR A 459 -5.09 -30.95 5.47
CA THR A 459 -4.51 -30.47 6.73
C THR A 459 -4.16 -28.98 6.63
N THR A 460 -4.31 -28.23 7.72
CA THR A 460 -3.94 -26.81 7.82
C THR A 460 -2.45 -26.61 7.59
N ALA A 461 -1.61 -27.59 7.95
CA ALA A 461 -0.16 -27.56 7.81
C ALA A 461 0.33 -27.51 6.34
N ARG A 462 -0.56 -27.70 5.36
CA ARG A 462 -0.25 -27.53 3.93
C ARG A 462 -0.44 -26.09 3.44
N LEU A 463 -1.13 -25.26 4.21
CA LEU A 463 -1.43 -23.89 3.83
C LEU A 463 -0.28 -22.95 4.24
N PRO A 464 0.17 -22.04 3.35
CA PRO A 464 1.27 -21.11 3.62
C PRO A 464 0.97 -20.18 4.79
N TYR A 465 1.82 -20.12 5.81
CA TYR A 465 1.62 -19.22 6.93
C TYR A 465 2.16 -17.81 6.64
N PHE A 466 1.29 -16.81 6.61
CA PHE A 466 1.71 -15.41 6.46
C PHE A 466 1.33 -14.61 7.70
N ASP A 467 2.24 -13.76 8.16
CA ASP A 467 1.91 -12.85 9.25
C ASP A 467 0.88 -11.81 8.78
N GLY A 468 -0.14 -11.56 9.61
CA GLY A 468 -1.31 -10.77 9.22
C GLY A 468 -2.14 -11.34 8.06
N GLY A 469 -1.90 -12.59 7.66
CA GLY A 469 -2.64 -13.29 6.62
C GLY A 469 -4.09 -13.61 7.03
N PHE A 470 -5.02 -13.57 6.07
CA PHE A 470 -6.43 -13.88 6.36
C PHE A 470 -6.61 -15.29 6.94
N TRP A 471 -6.11 -16.32 6.26
CA TRP A 471 -6.36 -17.70 6.69
C TRP A 471 -5.59 -18.03 7.98
N SER A 472 -4.37 -17.52 8.17
CA SER A 472 -3.59 -17.75 9.39
C SER A 472 -4.32 -17.17 10.61
N GLY A 473 -4.83 -15.94 10.50
CA GLY A 473 -5.69 -15.35 11.53
C GLY A 473 -6.97 -16.14 11.77
N ALA A 474 -7.72 -16.47 10.71
CA ALA A 474 -8.97 -17.21 10.81
C ALA A 474 -8.78 -18.61 11.47
N ALA A 475 -7.74 -19.34 11.06
CA ALA A 475 -7.43 -20.66 11.62
C ALA A 475 -7.03 -20.57 13.10
N MET A 476 -6.31 -19.52 13.50
CA MET A 476 -6.00 -19.29 14.92
C MET A 476 -7.24 -18.96 15.73
N ASP A 477 -8.09 -18.06 15.24
CA ASP A 477 -9.36 -17.69 15.89
C ASP A 477 -10.22 -18.94 16.10
N LYS A 478 -10.35 -19.76 15.05
CA LYS A 478 -11.10 -21.02 15.12
C LYS A 478 -10.47 -22.04 16.06
N ALA A 479 -9.14 -22.15 16.06
CA ALA A 479 -8.45 -23.02 17.00
C ALA A 479 -8.71 -22.61 18.46
N ARG A 480 -8.79 -21.31 18.75
CA ARG A 480 -9.16 -20.79 20.08
C ARG A 480 -10.62 -21.06 20.41
N ASP A 481 -11.55 -20.88 19.47
CA ASP A 481 -12.96 -21.24 19.64
C ASP A 481 -13.10 -22.73 19.99
N ILE A 482 -12.41 -23.60 19.26
CA ILE A 482 -12.43 -25.06 19.48
C ILE A 482 -11.86 -25.41 20.85
N GLU A 483 -10.75 -24.80 21.27
CA GLU A 483 -10.14 -25.01 22.59
C GLU A 483 -11.12 -24.64 23.71
N GLN A 484 -11.81 -23.50 23.58
CA GLN A 484 -12.82 -23.05 24.54
C GLN A 484 -14.03 -23.98 24.58
N GLU A 485 -14.49 -24.47 23.42
CA GLU A 485 -15.60 -25.42 23.33
C GLU A 485 -15.25 -26.81 23.90
N CYS A 486 -14.01 -27.29 23.71
CA CYS A 486 -13.63 -28.66 24.08
C CYS A 486 -13.14 -28.80 25.52
N GLY A 487 -12.64 -27.72 26.13
CA GLY A 487 -11.99 -27.79 27.45
C GLY A 487 -10.82 -28.78 27.50
N GLY A 488 -10.17 -29.02 26.35
CA GLY A 488 -9.11 -30.01 26.16
C GLY A 488 -9.54 -31.36 25.57
N ASP A 489 -10.83 -31.72 25.54
CA ASP A 489 -11.29 -33.00 24.95
C ASP A 489 -11.65 -32.85 23.47
N TYR A 490 -10.61 -32.70 22.63
CA TYR A 490 -10.75 -32.60 21.18
C TYR A 490 -11.47 -33.79 20.56
N LYS A 491 -11.28 -34.98 21.15
CA LYS A 491 -11.84 -36.23 20.63
C LYS A 491 -13.35 -36.24 20.75
N MET A 492 -13.90 -35.76 21.87
CA MET A 492 -15.35 -35.63 22.06
C MET A 492 -15.98 -34.73 20.98
N ILE A 493 -15.37 -33.58 20.69
CA ILE A 493 -15.88 -32.68 19.64
C ILE A 493 -15.72 -33.31 18.25
N PHE A 494 -14.56 -33.91 17.99
CA PHE A 494 -14.28 -34.60 16.73
C PHE A 494 -15.32 -35.69 16.44
N ASP A 495 -15.58 -36.59 17.37
CA ASP A 495 -16.54 -37.69 17.22
C ASP A 495 -17.99 -37.17 17.05
N LYS A 496 -18.29 -35.98 17.58
CA LYS A 496 -19.60 -35.32 17.46
C LYS A 496 -19.81 -34.63 16.11
N VAL A 497 -18.76 -34.04 15.53
CA VAL A 497 -18.87 -33.13 14.37
C VAL A 497 -18.41 -33.79 13.07
N VAL A 498 -17.35 -34.61 13.12
CA VAL A 498 -16.70 -35.16 11.92
C VAL A 498 -17.13 -36.61 11.71
N SER A 499 -17.94 -36.83 10.67
CA SER A 499 -18.34 -38.19 10.31
C SER A 499 -17.17 -39.02 9.76
N LYS A 500 -17.20 -40.34 9.94
CA LYS A 500 -16.23 -41.27 9.31
C LYS A 500 -16.15 -41.11 7.79
N ARG A 501 -17.25 -40.70 7.15
CA ARG A 501 -17.29 -40.43 5.69
C ARG A 501 -16.48 -39.17 5.37
N CYS A 502 -16.71 -38.09 6.11
CA CYS A 502 -15.97 -36.83 5.97
C CYS A 502 -14.46 -37.03 6.22
N LEU A 503 -14.10 -37.80 7.25
CA LEU A 503 -12.70 -38.10 7.54
C LEU A 503 -11.99 -38.81 6.38
N LYS A 504 -12.66 -39.79 5.76
CA LYS A 504 -12.15 -40.50 4.59
C LYS A 504 -12.02 -39.58 3.38
N SER A 505 -12.99 -38.69 3.13
CA SER A 505 -12.88 -37.72 2.04
C SER A 505 -11.75 -36.69 2.26
N MET A 506 -11.34 -36.48 3.51
CA MET A 506 -10.19 -35.64 3.85
C MET A 506 -8.84 -36.39 3.81
N GLY A 507 -8.82 -37.68 3.43
CA GLY A 507 -7.61 -38.50 3.36
C GLY A 507 -7.06 -38.97 4.71
N HIS A 508 -7.84 -38.84 5.79
CA HIS A 508 -7.40 -39.21 7.15
C HIS A 508 -7.92 -40.60 7.58
N VAL A 509 -7.22 -41.21 8.53
CA VAL A 509 -7.56 -42.51 9.13
C VAL A 509 -8.29 -42.35 10.47
N ASN A 510 -9.16 -43.29 10.81
CA ASN A 510 -9.92 -43.29 12.06
C ASN A 510 -9.35 -44.29 13.07
N PRO A 511 -9.13 -43.93 14.35
CA PRO A 511 -9.22 -42.58 14.91
C PRO A 511 -7.98 -41.73 14.57
N PRO A 512 -8.12 -40.40 14.40
CA PRO A 512 -6.95 -39.53 14.28
C PRO A 512 -6.20 -39.45 15.62
N SER A 513 -4.92 -39.04 15.58
CA SER A 513 -4.21 -38.60 16.79
C SER A 513 -4.85 -37.31 17.32
N GLU A 514 -4.62 -36.96 18.59
CA GLU A 514 -5.17 -35.75 19.20
C GLU A 514 -4.78 -34.47 18.43
N GLY A 515 -3.50 -34.33 18.08
CA GLY A 515 -3.03 -33.21 17.26
C GLY A 515 -3.67 -33.17 15.86
N THR A 516 -3.88 -34.34 15.24
CA THR A 516 -4.58 -34.44 13.95
C THR A 516 -6.08 -34.15 14.08
N ALA A 517 -6.72 -34.47 15.21
CA ALA A 517 -8.12 -34.14 15.46
C ALA A 517 -8.33 -32.61 15.51
N LYS A 518 -7.43 -31.88 16.19
CA LYS A 518 -7.45 -30.40 16.23
C LYS A 518 -7.33 -29.82 14.82
N ASP A 519 -6.35 -30.29 14.05
CA ASP A 519 -6.13 -29.89 12.66
C ASP A 519 -7.38 -30.13 11.78
N ILE A 520 -7.95 -31.34 11.82
CA ILE A 520 -9.16 -31.68 11.06
C ILE A 520 -10.35 -30.80 11.47
N LEU A 521 -10.52 -30.51 12.77
CA LEU A 521 -11.62 -29.68 13.25
C LEU A 521 -11.52 -28.24 12.71
N VAL A 522 -10.33 -27.66 12.68
CA VAL A 522 -10.09 -26.33 12.10
C VAL A 522 -10.41 -26.35 10.60
N MET A 523 -9.88 -27.33 9.87
CA MET A 523 -10.18 -27.49 8.43
C MET A 523 -11.68 -27.67 8.15
N HIS A 524 -12.36 -28.48 8.96
CA HIS A 524 -13.77 -28.78 8.80
C HIS A 524 -14.66 -27.57 9.08
N LYS A 525 -14.34 -26.78 10.11
CA LYS A 525 -15.17 -25.63 10.50
C LYS A 525 -14.96 -24.41 9.59
N ASP A 526 -13.77 -24.18 9.03
CA ASP A 526 -13.48 -22.96 8.25
C ASP A 526 -13.39 -23.16 6.73
N LEU A 527 -12.72 -24.22 6.27
CA LEU A 527 -12.42 -24.38 4.83
C LEU A 527 -13.51 -25.15 4.10
N LEU A 528 -14.10 -26.17 4.74
CA LEU A 528 -15.12 -27.02 4.12
C LEU A 528 -16.55 -26.47 4.29
N SER A 529 -16.77 -25.53 5.19
CA SER A 529 -18.10 -24.93 5.46
C SER A 529 -18.48 -23.81 4.48
N GLY A 530 -17.61 -23.49 3.51
CA GLY A 530 -17.85 -22.47 2.49
C GLY A 530 -17.50 -21.04 2.92
N ALA A 531 -16.74 -20.86 4.00
CA ALA A 531 -16.28 -19.55 4.45
C ALA A 531 -15.01 -19.04 3.72
N LEU A 532 -14.36 -19.88 2.91
CA LEU A 532 -13.02 -19.62 2.34
C LEU A 532 -12.88 -19.79 0.84
#